data_AF-A0A6P0LR27-F1
#
_entry.id   AF-A0A6P0LR27-F1
#
_cell.length_a   1.000
_cell.length_b   1.000
_cell.length_c   1.000
_cell.angle_alpha   90.00
_cell.angle_beta   90.00
_cell.angle_gamma   90.00
#
_symmetry.space_group_name_H-M   'P 1'
#
loop_
_entity.id
_entity.type
_entity.pdbx_description
1 polymer ?
#
loop_
_entity_poly.entity_id
_entity_poly.type
_entity_poly.pdbx_seq_one_letter_code
_entity_poly.pdbx_strand_id
1 'polypeptide(L)'
;MLDKNLATIFSAFSISLGLTIALPGYLHAENQFYDANVLLVAQSLDVFTNQIGFPIELDLTKAQIRGTLPIEKFREDLVNSINQYDGYYIKNTRYNKWKINDINLQSIDNGGATFAFTVNLRKYECIKIPGVGRKCTRLFSVTPSGDVSLGIAIRNNDLQVAYRNHNVRGEGWYSDALTLLESLFRNQTVKAIKKGLANFDGVNLIYYLKDAGVDNKFKPYGLTLDKLVKAGVSINADVTPQGLNFVIDLPKTITLE
;
A
#
# COMPACT_ATOMS: atom_id res chain seq x y z
N MET A 1 -39.51 0.88 -59.85
CA MET A 1 -38.74 0.04 -58.90
C MET A 1 -37.85 0.95 -58.07
N LEU A 2 -38.35 1.37 -56.90
CA LEU A 2 -37.59 2.04 -55.84
C LEU A 2 -38.56 2.21 -54.65
N ASP A 3 -38.97 1.11 -54.00
CA ASP A 3 -40.06 1.22 -53.00
C ASP A 3 -40.17 0.11 -51.94
N LYS A 4 -39.05 -0.29 -51.32
CA LYS A 4 -39.09 -1.11 -50.08
C LYS A 4 -38.02 -0.78 -49.02
N ASN A 5 -37.09 0.13 -49.29
CA ASN A 5 -35.99 0.43 -48.35
C ASN A 5 -36.10 1.79 -47.63
N LEU A 6 -37.01 2.69 -48.02
CA LEU A 6 -37.21 3.98 -47.31
C LEU A 6 -38.23 3.89 -46.15
N ALA A 7 -39.25 3.03 -46.27
CA ALA A 7 -40.24 2.83 -45.20
C ALA A 7 -39.64 2.16 -43.94
N THR A 8 -38.58 1.35 -44.11
CA THR A 8 -37.85 0.70 -43.01
C THR A 8 -36.98 1.68 -42.22
N ILE A 9 -36.57 2.81 -42.81
CA ILE A 9 -35.72 3.82 -42.15
C ILE A 9 -36.58 4.74 -41.25
N PHE A 10 -37.84 5.02 -41.63
CA PHE A 10 -38.73 5.85 -40.81
C PHE A 10 -39.46 5.11 -39.68
N SER A 11 -39.60 3.77 -39.76
CA SER A 11 -40.08 2.96 -38.64
C SER A 11 -39.00 2.67 -37.59
N ALA A 12 -37.71 2.70 -37.97
CA ALA A 12 -36.60 2.54 -37.03
C ALA A 12 -36.29 3.81 -36.21
N PHE A 13 -36.65 5.00 -36.71
CA PHE A 13 -36.40 6.28 -36.03
C PHE A 13 -37.51 6.72 -35.06
N SER A 14 -38.65 6.03 -35.02
CA SER A 14 -39.83 6.44 -34.26
C SER A 14 -40.11 5.60 -32.99
N ILE A 15 -39.20 4.68 -32.61
CA ILE A 15 -39.38 3.81 -31.43
C ILE A 15 -38.48 4.16 -30.22
N SER A 16 -37.53 5.10 -30.32
CA SER A 16 -36.57 5.33 -29.21
C SER A 16 -36.51 6.75 -28.61
N LEU A 17 -37.47 7.63 -28.91
CA LEU A 17 -37.44 9.02 -28.39
C LEU A 17 -38.76 9.50 -27.79
N GLY A 18 -39.59 8.58 -27.32
CA GLY A 18 -40.88 8.91 -26.71
C GLY A 18 -41.32 7.91 -25.67
N LEU A 19 -40.71 7.95 -24.48
CA LEU A 19 -41.36 7.50 -23.24
C LEU A 19 -40.64 8.08 -22.02
N THR A 20 -40.69 9.40 -21.91
CA THR A 20 -40.67 10.08 -20.62
C THR A 20 -42.13 10.20 -20.17
N ILE A 21 -42.65 9.19 -19.48
CA ILE A 21 -43.85 9.36 -18.64
C ILE A 21 -43.53 8.77 -17.28
N ALA A 22 -43.61 9.64 -16.28
CA ALA A 22 -43.51 9.33 -14.87
C ALA A 22 -44.55 8.27 -14.45
N LEU A 23 -44.09 7.26 -13.70
CA LEU A 23 -44.92 6.43 -12.83
C LEU A 23 -44.14 6.21 -11.52
N PRO A 24 -44.61 6.77 -10.39
CA PRO A 24 -44.10 6.40 -9.07
C PRO A 24 -44.76 5.07 -8.72
N GLY A 25 -44.06 3.96 -8.94
CA GLY A 25 -44.62 2.64 -8.67
C GLY A 25 -43.68 1.54 -9.10
N TYR A 26 -43.01 0.95 -8.10
CA TYR A 26 -42.60 -0.46 -8.04
C TYR A 26 -42.63 -1.21 -9.38
N LEU A 27 -41.49 -1.22 -10.07
CA LEU A 27 -41.07 -2.35 -10.90
C LEU A 27 -39.60 -2.56 -10.60
N HIS A 28 -39.33 -3.48 -9.65
CA HIS A 28 -38.09 -4.22 -9.64
C HIS A 28 -37.99 -4.91 -10.99
N ALA A 29 -37.32 -4.29 -11.95
CA ALA A 29 -36.70 -5.02 -13.04
C ALA A 29 -35.59 -5.85 -12.39
N GLU A 30 -35.88 -7.11 -12.10
CA GLU A 30 -34.85 -8.11 -11.86
C GLU A 30 -33.86 -8.02 -13.02
N ASN A 31 -32.63 -7.70 -12.68
CA ASN A 31 -31.55 -7.39 -13.61
C ASN A 31 -31.25 -8.67 -14.43
N GLN A 32 -31.70 -8.76 -15.68
CA GLN A 32 -31.44 -9.91 -16.56
C GLN A 32 -30.03 -9.90 -17.17
N PHE A 33 -29.15 -8.97 -16.78
CA PHE A 33 -27.75 -8.97 -17.18
C PHE A 33 -26.89 -9.55 -16.05
N TYR A 34 -26.59 -10.85 -16.13
CA TYR A 34 -25.76 -11.56 -15.15
C TYR A 34 -24.33 -11.02 -15.10
N ASP A 35 -23.82 -10.48 -16.22
CA ASP A 35 -22.49 -9.88 -16.32
C ASP A 35 -22.59 -8.42 -16.77
N ALA A 36 -22.02 -7.50 -15.99
CA ALA A 36 -21.82 -6.13 -16.40
C ALA A 36 -20.45 -5.96 -17.07
N ASN A 37 -20.46 -5.31 -18.22
CA ASN A 37 -19.23 -4.81 -18.83
C ASN A 37 -18.78 -3.58 -18.04
N VAL A 38 -17.71 -3.75 -17.27
CA VAL A 38 -17.21 -2.75 -16.33
C VAL A 38 -16.81 -1.47 -17.05
N LEU A 39 -16.30 -1.54 -18.28
CA LEU A 39 -15.99 -0.35 -19.08
C LEU A 39 -17.24 0.50 -19.38
N LEU A 40 -18.36 -0.13 -19.71
CA LEU A 40 -19.60 0.58 -20.07
C LEU A 40 -20.29 1.20 -18.86
N VAL A 41 -20.28 0.49 -17.72
CA VAL A 41 -20.78 1.02 -16.43
C VAL A 41 -19.87 2.13 -15.91
N ALA A 42 -18.58 2.00 -16.14
CA ALA A 42 -17.63 3.02 -15.80
C ALA A 42 -17.80 4.24 -16.72
N GLN A 43 -18.08 4.08 -18.02
CA GLN A 43 -18.22 5.21 -18.96
C GLN A 43 -19.31 6.23 -18.61
N SER A 44 -20.30 5.82 -17.81
CA SER A 44 -21.36 6.70 -17.31
C SER A 44 -21.06 7.34 -15.94
N LEU A 45 -19.93 7.00 -15.32
CA LEU A 45 -19.47 7.56 -14.06
C LEU A 45 -18.76 8.90 -14.31
N ASP A 46 -19.50 9.99 -14.21
CA ASP A 46 -18.93 11.35 -14.16
C ASP A 46 -18.33 11.59 -12.75
N VAL A 47 -17.14 11.03 -12.51
CA VAL A 47 -16.52 10.96 -11.18
C VAL A 47 -15.25 11.80 -11.17
N PHE A 48 -15.43 13.11 -11.25
CA PHE A 48 -14.52 14.02 -10.57
C PHE A 48 -14.96 14.12 -9.12
N THR A 49 -14.49 13.21 -8.30
CA THR A 49 -14.78 13.20 -6.86
C THR A 49 -13.83 14.09 -6.09
N ASN A 50 -13.94 15.40 -6.29
CA ASN A 50 -13.36 16.39 -5.36
C ASN A 50 -14.06 16.37 -3.97
N GLN A 51 -15.07 15.52 -3.80
CA GLN A 51 -15.79 15.27 -2.54
C GLN A 51 -15.28 14.04 -1.76
N ILE A 52 -14.35 13.28 -2.35
CA ILE A 52 -13.61 12.23 -1.65
C ILE A 52 -12.39 12.92 -1.05
N GLY A 53 -11.93 12.52 0.14
CA GLY A 53 -10.85 13.20 0.88
C GLY A 53 -9.50 13.31 0.16
N PHE A 54 -9.40 12.88 -1.10
CA PHE A 54 -8.30 13.04 -2.04
C PHE A 54 -8.76 12.77 -3.49
N PRO A 55 -8.06 13.29 -4.52
CA PRO A 55 -8.47 13.16 -5.91
C PRO A 55 -8.36 11.71 -6.41
N ILE A 56 -9.45 11.25 -7.03
CA ILE A 56 -9.56 9.95 -7.71
C ILE A 56 -10.15 10.21 -9.09
N GLU A 57 -9.58 9.55 -10.10
CA GLU A 57 -10.04 9.54 -11.48
C GLU A 57 -10.40 8.11 -11.87
N LEU A 58 -11.53 7.95 -12.55
CA LEU A 58 -11.89 6.71 -13.20
C LEU A 58 -11.54 6.83 -14.69
N ASP A 59 -10.44 6.20 -15.12
CA ASP A 59 -10.00 6.18 -16.51
C ASP A 59 -10.68 5.03 -17.26
N LEU A 60 -11.72 5.43 -17.99
CA LEU A 60 -12.64 4.56 -18.71
C LEU A 60 -12.06 4.00 -19.99
N THR A 61 -11.09 4.70 -20.56
CA THR A 61 -10.41 4.26 -21.78
C THR A 61 -9.47 3.11 -21.50
N LYS A 62 -8.93 3.04 -20.27
CA LYS A 62 -7.99 2.01 -19.83
C LYS A 62 -8.58 1.07 -18.79
N ALA A 63 -9.85 1.24 -18.41
CA ALA A 63 -10.53 0.49 -17.35
C ALA A 63 -9.75 0.51 -16.03
N GLN A 64 -9.39 1.71 -15.57
CA GLN A 64 -8.57 1.90 -14.38
C GLN A 64 -9.20 2.88 -13.39
N ILE A 65 -9.03 2.64 -12.10
CA ILE A 65 -9.16 3.68 -11.08
C ILE A 65 -7.76 4.20 -10.78
N ARG A 66 -7.58 5.52 -10.82
CA ARG A 66 -6.32 6.19 -10.49
C ARG A 66 -6.55 7.20 -9.39
N GLY A 67 -5.51 7.46 -8.61
CA GLY A 67 -5.57 8.53 -7.64
C GLY A 67 -4.30 8.64 -6.83
N THR A 68 -4.32 9.55 -5.87
CA THR A 68 -3.21 9.77 -4.95
C THR A 68 -3.75 9.79 -3.53
N LEU A 69 -3.38 8.80 -2.72
CA LEU A 69 -3.62 8.86 -1.28
C LEU A 69 -2.71 9.95 -0.68
N PRO A 70 -3.22 10.90 0.13
CA PRO A 70 -2.41 11.97 0.69
C PRO A 70 -1.25 11.45 1.52
N ILE A 71 -0.14 12.19 1.48
CA ILE A 71 1.08 11.86 2.20
C ILE A 71 0.87 11.74 3.70
N GLU A 72 -0.06 12.50 4.29
CA GLU A 72 -0.32 12.50 5.73
C GLU A 72 -0.88 11.16 6.20
N LYS A 73 -1.92 10.64 5.50
CA LYS A 73 -2.49 9.32 5.80
C LYS A 73 -1.44 8.23 5.59
N PHE A 74 -0.76 8.26 4.45
CA PHE A 74 0.30 7.29 4.15
C PHE A 74 1.41 7.29 5.20
N ARG A 75 1.84 8.47 5.66
CA ARG A 75 2.85 8.64 6.70
C ARG A 75 2.40 8.06 8.03
N GLU A 76 1.17 8.34 8.45
CA GLU A 76 0.62 7.85 9.71
C GLU A 76 0.64 6.31 9.78
N ASP A 77 0.16 5.64 8.73
CA ASP A 77 0.11 4.18 8.69
C ASP A 77 1.50 3.55 8.60
N LEU A 78 2.43 4.16 7.86
CA LEU A 78 3.83 3.75 7.86
C LEU A 78 4.43 3.84 9.27
N VAL A 79 4.24 4.96 9.97
CA VAL A 79 4.76 5.16 11.33
C VAL A 79 4.15 4.15 12.30
N ASN A 80 2.82 3.97 12.28
CA ASN A 80 2.13 3.02 13.12
C ASN A 80 2.60 1.58 12.89
N SER A 81 2.82 1.20 11.64
CA SER A 81 3.31 -0.13 11.27
C SER A 81 4.75 -0.37 11.73
N ILE A 82 5.61 0.64 11.67
CA ILE A 82 7.02 0.54 12.05
C ILE A 82 7.22 0.60 13.57
N ASN A 83 6.44 1.40 14.29
CA ASN A 83 6.52 1.54 15.75
C ASN A 83 6.33 0.21 16.48
N GLN A 84 5.58 -0.74 15.91
CA GLN A 84 5.42 -2.09 16.47
C GLN A 84 6.72 -2.89 16.53
N TYR A 85 7.73 -2.50 15.75
CA TYR A 85 9.02 -3.16 15.63
C TYR A 85 10.14 -2.38 16.32
N ASP A 86 9.81 -1.30 17.02
CA ASP A 86 10.73 -0.69 17.94
C ASP A 86 11.14 -1.69 19.03
N GLY A 87 12.44 -1.77 19.31
CA GLY A 87 12.99 -2.75 20.22
C GLY A 87 13.21 -4.15 19.66
N TYR A 88 13.34 -4.30 18.34
CA TYR A 88 13.67 -5.56 17.70
C TYR A 88 15.02 -6.13 18.17
N TYR A 89 15.00 -7.33 18.75
CA TYR A 89 16.22 -8.03 19.17
C TYR A 89 16.88 -8.78 18.00
N ILE A 90 18.11 -8.39 17.67
CA ILE A 90 19.01 -9.15 16.80
C ILE A 90 19.61 -10.34 17.57
N LYS A 91 20.02 -10.08 18.82
CA LYS A 91 20.58 -11.07 19.73
C LYS A 91 20.19 -10.72 21.15
N ASN A 92 19.62 -11.67 21.87
CA ASN A 92 19.22 -11.47 23.27
C ASN A 92 19.62 -12.67 24.11
N THR A 93 20.84 -12.64 24.63
CA THR A 93 21.30 -13.59 25.64
C THR A 93 21.63 -12.85 26.93
N ARG A 94 21.81 -13.59 28.03
CA ARG A 94 22.24 -13.04 29.32
C ARG A 94 23.48 -12.14 29.21
N TYR A 95 24.34 -12.40 28.22
CA TYR A 95 25.67 -11.80 28.07
C TYR A 95 25.87 -11.04 26.76
N ASN A 96 24.90 -11.09 25.83
CA ASN A 96 24.99 -10.39 24.54
C ASN A 96 23.61 -9.84 24.18
N LYS A 97 23.48 -8.52 24.15
CA LYS A 97 22.22 -7.84 23.81
C LYS A 97 22.45 -6.87 22.67
N TRP A 98 21.93 -7.22 21.50
CA TRP A 98 21.94 -6.41 20.29
C TRP A 98 20.49 -6.14 19.92
N LYS A 99 20.07 -4.88 20.02
CA LYS A 99 18.67 -4.46 19.89
C LYS A 99 18.60 -3.24 18.98
N ILE A 100 17.76 -3.27 17.96
CA ILE A 100 17.42 -2.11 17.14
C ILE A 100 16.31 -1.36 17.88
N ASN A 101 16.46 -0.05 18.00
CA ASN A 101 15.58 0.84 18.71
C ASN A 101 15.32 2.09 17.86
N ASP A 102 14.36 2.90 18.31
CA ASP A 102 14.07 4.24 17.82
C ASP A 102 13.92 4.27 16.29
N ILE A 103 13.26 3.25 15.73
CA ILE A 103 13.01 3.17 14.29
C ILE A 103 11.98 4.23 13.94
N ASN A 104 12.42 5.31 13.31
CA ASN A 104 11.60 6.49 13.05
C ASN A 104 11.64 6.85 11.57
N LEU A 105 10.49 7.18 10.99
CA LEU A 105 10.42 7.70 9.63
C LEU A 105 11.05 9.10 9.57
N GLN A 106 12.09 9.26 8.75
CA GLN A 106 12.80 10.53 8.52
C GLN A 106 12.22 11.29 7.33
N SER A 107 12.06 10.59 6.20
CA SER A 107 11.60 11.20 4.95
C SER A 107 10.91 10.20 4.05
N ILE A 108 10.09 10.74 3.14
CA ILE A 108 9.49 10.02 2.03
C ILE A 108 9.94 10.74 0.76
N ASP A 109 10.42 9.97 -0.22
CA ASP A 109 10.93 10.47 -1.49
C ASP A 109 10.28 9.74 -2.68
N ASN A 110 10.74 10.04 -3.88
CA ASN A 110 10.28 9.35 -5.08
C ASN A 110 10.64 7.86 -5.02
N GLY A 111 9.62 7.05 -4.76
CA GLY A 111 9.62 5.60 -4.73
C GLY A 111 10.04 4.97 -3.41
N GLY A 112 10.13 5.70 -2.30
CA GLY A 112 10.59 5.10 -1.05
C GLY A 112 10.49 5.95 0.21
N ALA A 113 11.00 5.38 1.29
CA ALA A 113 11.06 5.98 2.62
C ALA A 113 12.41 5.74 3.28
N THR A 114 12.87 6.73 4.03
CA THR A 114 14.09 6.65 4.85
C THR A 114 13.71 6.60 6.32
N PHE A 115 14.29 5.65 7.04
CA PHE A 115 14.07 5.43 8.46
C PHE A 115 15.38 5.60 9.22
N ALA A 116 15.37 6.44 10.26
CA ALA A 116 16.42 6.49 11.26
C ALA A 116 16.25 5.34 12.25
N PHE A 117 17.35 4.90 12.86
CA PHE A 117 17.34 3.91 13.92
C PHE A 117 18.55 4.09 14.85
N THR A 118 18.48 3.49 16.03
CA THR A 118 19.63 3.25 16.91
C THR A 118 19.84 1.75 17.11
N VAL A 119 21.08 1.33 17.36
CA VAL A 119 21.39 -0.06 17.70
C VAL A 119 22.11 -0.10 19.04
N ASN A 120 21.44 -0.64 20.04
CA ASN A 120 22.05 -0.89 21.33
C ASN A 120 22.88 -2.17 21.28
N LEU A 121 24.20 -2.04 21.44
CA LEU A 121 25.16 -3.13 21.38
C LEU A 121 25.83 -3.34 22.73
N ARG A 122 25.55 -4.47 23.36
CA ARG A 122 26.23 -4.91 24.58
C ARG A 122 26.83 -6.29 24.38
N LYS A 123 28.13 -6.42 24.61
CA LYS A 123 28.87 -7.69 24.56
C LYS A 123 29.63 -7.91 25.86
N TYR A 124 29.51 -9.11 26.40
CA TYR A 124 30.33 -9.59 27.50
C TYR A 124 31.15 -10.78 27.02
N GLU A 125 32.40 -10.85 27.49
CA GLU A 125 33.24 -12.02 27.35
C GLU A 125 33.22 -12.79 28.66
N CYS A 126 33.01 -14.10 28.57
CA CYS A 126 32.88 -14.98 29.72
C CYS A 126 33.97 -16.05 29.69
N ILE A 127 34.82 -16.05 30.70
CA ILE A 127 35.84 -17.09 30.90
C ILE A 127 35.37 -18.07 31.98
N LYS A 128 35.62 -19.36 31.76
CA LYS A 128 35.40 -20.40 32.77
C LYS A 128 36.66 -20.51 33.60
N ILE A 129 36.55 -20.22 34.89
CA ILE A 129 37.66 -20.30 35.85
C ILE A 129 37.45 -21.59 36.66
N PRO A 130 38.40 -22.55 36.63
CA PRO A 130 38.33 -23.75 37.45
C PRO A 130 38.14 -23.41 38.94
N GLY A 131 37.24 -24.09 39.63
CA GLY A 131 36.95 -23.88 41.07
C GLY A 131 36.15 -22.62 41.42
N VAL A 132 36.02 -21.63 40.52
CA VAL A 132 35.31 -20.35 40.78
C VAL A 132 34.04 -20.22 39.94
N GLY A 133 33.96 -20.89 38.79
CA GLY A 133 32.81 -20.82 37.89
C GLY A 133 33.04 -19.86 36.71
N ARG A 134 31.96 -19.28 36.18
CA ARG A 134 32.02 -18.42 34.98
C ARG A 134 32.12 -16.95 35.39
N LYS A 135 33.20 -16.27 34.99
CA LYS A 135 33.37 -14.82 35.20
C LYS A 135 33.19 -14.10 33.86
N CYS A 136 32.33 -13.09 33.84
CA CYS A 136 32.02 -12.34 32.63
C CYS A 136 32.42 -10.87 32.79
N THR A 137 33.13 -10.34 31.80
CA THR A 137 33.55 -8.93 31.73
C THR A 137 32.88 -8.26 30.55
N ARG A 138 32.40 -7.03 30.71
CA ARG A 138 31.79 -6.26 29.62
C ARG A 138 32.89 -5.79 28.67
N LEU A 139 32.85 -6.27 27.42
CA LEU A 139 33.79 -5.85 26.39
C LEU A 139 33.41 -4.48 25.82
N PHE A 140 32.13 -4.27 25.50
CA PHE A 140 31.63 -2.98 25.04
C PHE A 140 30.15 -2.79 25.33
N SER A 141 29.74 -1.53 25.41
CA SER A 141 28.36 -1.06 25.52
C SER A 141 28.24 0.25 24.75
N VAL A 142 27.82 0.19 23.49
CA VAL A 142 27.73 1.34 22.59
C VAL A 142 26.35 1.41 21.95
N THR A 143 25.98 2.60 21.50
CA THR A 143 24.69 2.86 20.83
C THR A 143 24.93 3.65 19.54
N PRO A 144 25.42 3.01 18.48
CA PRO A 144 25.43 3.62 17.15
C PRO A 144 24.04 4.00 16.68
N SER A 145 23.98 5.00 15.81
CA SER A 145 22.77 5.45 15.12
C SER A 145 22.95 5.31 13.61
N GLY A 146 21.87 5.28 12.86
CA GLY A 146 21.95 5.09 11.42
C GLY A 146 20.65 5.43 10.72
N ASP A 147 20.73 5.39 9.40
CA ASP A 147 19.58 5.58 8.50
C ASP A 147 19.55 4.44 7.49
N VAL A 148 18.35 4.04 7.09
CA VAL A 148 18.13 3.08 6.00
C VAL A 148 17.04 3.58 5.08
N SER A 149 17.35 3.61 3.79
CA SER A 149 16.41 3.99 2.74
C SER A 149 15.94 2.74 2.00
N LEU A 150 14.63 2.59 1.90
CA LEU A 150 13.97 1.49 1.21
C LEU A 150 13.08 2.03 0.10
N GLY A 151 13.15 1.37 -1.06
CA GLY A 151 12.15 1.53 -2.10
C GLY A 151 10.88 0.79 -1.69
N ILE A 152 9.73 1.45 -1.79
CA ILE A 152 8.43 0.92 -1.39
C ILE A 152 7.49 1.12 -2.57
N ALA A 153 6.88 0.03 -3.02
CA ALA A 153 5.97 0.01 -4.15
C ALA A 153 4.95 -1.12 -3.95
N ILE A 154 3.75 -0.97 -4.48
CA ILE A 154 2.78 -2.07 -4.60
C ILE A 154 2.76 -2.47 -6.06
N ARG A 155 2.87 -3.77 -6.33
CA ARG A 155 2.84 -4.34 -7.68
C ARG A 155 1.94 -5.56 -7.68
N ASN A 156 0.89 -5.53 -8.49
CA ASN A 156 -0.11 -6.60 -8.55
C ASN A 156 -0.61 -7.01 -7.16
N ASN A 157 -1.00 -6.03 -6.34
CA ASN A 157 -1.45 -6.17 -4.94
C ASN A 157 -0.34 -6.45 -3.92
N ASP A 158 0.82 -6.97 -4.33
CA ASP A 158 1.90 -7.32 -3.42
C ASP A 158 2.79 -6.11 -3.09
N LEU A 159 3.16 -5.99 -1.81
CA LEU A 159 4.17 -5.03 -1.38
C LEU A 159 5.56 -5.47 -1.85
N GLN A 160 6.19 -4.60 -2.64
CA GLN A 160 7.58 -4.68 -3.05
C GLN A 160 8.42 -3.73 -2.20
N VAL A 161 9.38 -4.30 -1.47
CA VAL A 161 10.37 -3.53 -0.70
C VAL A 161 11.77 -3.82 -1.19
N ALA A 162 12.42 -2.81 -1.75
CA ALA A 162 13.79 -2.87 -2.26
C ALA A 162 14.75 -2.12 -1.34
N TYR A 163 15.95 -2.66 -1.12
CA TYR A 163 17.00 -1.91 -0.44
C TYR A 163 17.53 -0.82 -1.38
N ARG A 164 17.73 0.40 -0.86
CA ARG A 164 18.37 1.49 -1.61
C ARG A 164 19.69 1.90 -1.00
N ASN A 165 19.65 2.29 0.28
CA ASN A 165 20.81 2.82 0.97
C ASN A 165 20.76 2.49 2.47
N HIS A 166 21.90 2.51 3.12
CA HIS A 166 22.04 2.37 4.56
C HIS A 166 23.32 3.03 5.02
N ASN A 167 23.28 3.62 6.21
CA ASN A 167 24.43 4.21 6.86
C ASN A 167 24.35 3.94 8.37
N VAL A 168 25.48 3.60 8.98
CA VAL A 168 25.62 3.49 10.44
C VAL A 168 26.78 4.35 10.89
N ARG A 169 26.53 5.11 11.94
CA ARG A 169 27.42 6.12 12.52
C ARG A 169 27.63 5.79 14.00
N GLY A 170 28.81 6.10 14.50
CA GLY A 170 29.14 5.98 15.92
C GLY A 170 30.40 6.77 16.24
N GLU A 171 30.77 6.80 17.52
CA GLU A 171 31.93 7.59 17.95
C GLU A 171 33.25 6.99 17.44
N GLY A 172 34.25 7.85 17.26
CA GLY A 172 35.48 7.51 16.55
C GLY A 172 36.29 6.36 17.14
N TRP A 173 36.14 6.03 18.43
CA TRP A 173 36.88 4.91 19.03
C TRP A 173 36.33 3.51 18.66
N TYR A 174 35.15 3.44 18.03
CA TYR A 174 34.56 2.17 17.58
C TYR A 174 34.02 2.21 16.14
N SER A 175 34.32 3.25 15.35
CA SER A 175 33.83 3.36 13.97
C SER A 175 34.28 2.20 13.09
N ASP A 176 35.55 1.79 13.20
CA ASP A 176 36.10 0.70 12.38
C ASP A 176 35.40 -0.64 12.66
N ALA A 177 35.04 -0.87 13.93
CA ALA A 177 34.26 -2.03 14.32
C ALA A 177 32.80 -1.96 13.80
N LEU A 178 32.24 -0.76 13.65
CA LEU A 178 30.91 -0.57 13.06
C LEU A 178 30.93 -0.87 11.56
N THR A 179 31.96 -0.46 10.83
CA THR A 179 32.12 -0.79 9.41
C THR A 179 32.12 -2.31 9.18
N LEU A 180 32.79 -3.07 10.06
CA LEU A 180 32.79 -4.54 10.01
C LEU A 180 31.41 -5.16 10.30
N LEU A 181 30.57 -4.49 11.09
CA LEU A 181 29.23 -4.93 11.45
C LEU A 181 28.12 -4.35 10.57
N GLU A 182 28.46 -3.46 9.64
CA GLU A 182 27.51 -2.69 8.84
C GLU A 182 26.59 -3.60 8.02
N SER A 183 27.14 -4.62 7.37
CA SER A 183 26.36 -5.59 6.58
C SER A 183 25.35 -6.35 7.46
N LEU A 184 25.72 -6.65 8.70
CA LEU A 184 24.83 -7.31 9.65
C LEU A 184 23.71 -6.36 10.09
N PHE A 185 24.01 -5.10 10.39
CA PHE A 185 22.99 -4.11 10.73
C PHE A 185 22.06 -3.85 9.56
N ARG A 186 22.60 -3.62 8.36
CA ARG A 186 21.81 -3.49 7.14
C ARG A 186 20.81 -4.63 7.00
N ASN A 187 21.26 -5.87 7.05
CA ASN A 187 20.39 -7.02 6.84
C ASN A 187 19.30 -7.14 7.93
N GLN A 188 19.63 -6.85 9.19
CA GLN A 188 18.67 -6.95 10.30
C GLN A 188 17.68 -5.78 10.31
N THR A 189 18.14 -4.55 10.07
CA THR A 189 17.29 -3.36 10.00
C THR A 189 16.35 -3.45 8.80
N VAL A 190 16.85 -3.82 7.61
CA VAL A 190 15.99 -4.06 6.44
C VAL A 190 14.95 -5.13 6.72
N LYS A 191 15.33 -6.23 7.38
CA LYS A 191 14.41 -7.31 7.75
C LYS A 191 13.33 -6.84 8.73
N ALA A 192 13.71 -6.08 9.75
CA ALA A 192 12.77 -5.54 10.73
C ALA A 192 11.76 -4.59 10.07
N ILE A 193 12.24 -3.65 9.26
CA ILE A 193 11.37 -2.70 8.56
C ILE A 193 10.48 -3.41 7.53
N LYS A 194 11.01 -4.35 6.74
CA LYS A 194 10.19 -5.15 5.81
C LYS A 194 9.05 -5.89 6.51
N LYS A 195 9.29 -6.41 7.72
CA LYS A 195 8.24 -7.04 8.53
C LYS A 195 7.21 -6.02 9.03
N GLY A 196 7.65 -4.84 9.45
CA GLY A 196 6.75 -3.74 9.78
C GLY A 196 5.86 -3.34 8.61
N LEU A 197 6.43 -3.26 7.42
CA LEU A 197 5.67 -2.90 6.22
C LEU A 197 4.78 -4.03 5.69
N ALA A 198 4.91 -5.28 6.14
CA ALA A 198 4.18 -6.42 5.55
C ALA A 198 2.66 -6.27 5.57
N ASN A 199 2.12 -5.47 6.49
CA ASN A 199 0.70 -5.18 6.56
C ASN A 199 0.26 -4.10 5.56
N PHE A 200 1.17 -3.44 4.86
CA PHE A 200 0.93 -2.33 3.93
C PHE A 200 0.84 -2.82 2.47
N ASP A 201 -0.04 -3.79 2.20
CA ASP A 201 -0.27 -4.33 0.86
C ASP A 201 -1.37 -3.57 0.10
N GLY A 202 -1.69 -4.01 -1.12
CA GLY A 202 -2.76 -3.43 -1.93
C GLY A 202 -4.16 -3.52 -1.30
N VAL A 203 -4.39 -4.43 -0.35
CA VAL A 203 -5.70 -4.61 0.31
C VAL A 203 -6.00 -3.44 1.25
N ASN A 204 -4.97 -2.87 1.89
CA ASN A 204 -5.16 -1.65 2.68
C ASN A 204 -5.52 -0.44 1.81
N LEU A 205 -5.03 -0.36 0.57
CA LEU A 205 -5.44 0.70 -0.35
C LEU A 205 -6.95 0.65 -0.60
N ILE A 206 -7.51 -0.55 -0.79
CA ILE A 206 -8.96 -0.73 -0.92
C ILE A 206 -9.69 -0.26 0.33
N TYR A 207 -9.16 -0.54 1.52
CA TYR A 207 -9.75 -0.04 2.77
C TYR A 207 -9.78 1.49 2.81
N TYR A 208 -8.70 2.19 2.42
CA TYR A 208 -8.69 3.65 2.36
C TYR A 208 -9.72 4.20 1.36
N LEU A 209 -9.90 3.54 0.22
CA LEU A 209 -10.90 3.93 -0.76
C LEU A 209 -12.33 3.77 -0.20
N LYS A 210 -12.59 2.68 0.54
CA LYS A 210 -13.88 2.48 1.22
C LYS A 210 -14.14 3.53 2.28
N ASP A 211 -13.18 3.80 3.15
CA ASP A 211 -13.26 4.84 4.19
C ASP A 211 -13.53 6.22 3.58
N ALA A 212 -12.90 6.51 2.43
CA ALA A 212 -13.11 7.74 1.68
C ALA A 212 -14.49 7.80 0.96
N GLY A 213 -15.33 6.77 1.10
CA GLY A 213 -16.71 6.76 0.60
C GLY A 213 -16.85 6.37 -0.86
N VAL A 214 -15.81 5.80 -1.49
CA VAL A 214 -15.82 5.36 -2.90
C VAL A 214 -16.95 4.35 -3.17
N ASP A 215 -17.23 3.45 -2.23
CA ASP A 215 -18.34 2.51 -2.34
C ASP A 215 -19.69 3.20 -2.52
N ASN A 216 -19.92 4.36 -1.89
CA ASN A 216 -21.18 5.09 -2.05
C ASN A 216 -21.35 5.66 -3.46
N LYS A 217 -20.25 5.89 -4.19
CA LYS A 217 -20.28 6.33 -5.58
C LYS A 217 -20.49 5.17 -6.55
N PHE A 218 -20.04 3.96 -6.21
CA PHE A 218 -20.24 2.75 -7.01
C PHE A 218 -21.60 2.06 -6.78
N LYS A 219 -22.21 2.24 -5.60
CA LYS A 219 -23.51 1.65 -5.22
C LYS A 219 -24.63 1.82 -6.26
N PRO A 220 -24.87 2.99 -6.88
CA PRO A 220 -25.91 3.18 -7.88
C PRO A 220 -25.78 2.26 -9.10
N TYR A 221 -24.60 1.67 -9.30
CA TYR A 221 -24.26 0.82 -10.42
C TYR A 221 -24.18 -0.67 -10.04
N GLY A 222 -24.62 -1.02 -8.83
CA GLY A 222 -24.54 -2.40 -8.31
C GLY A 222 -23.10 -2.86 -7.99
N LEU A 223 -22.14 -1.94 -8.04
CA LEU A 223 -20.71 -2.19 -7.82
C LEU A 223 -20.29 -1.80 -6.40
N THR A 224 -19.31 -2.53 -5.86
CA THR A 224 -18.57 -2.18 -4.65
C THR A 224 -17.11 -2.53 -4.85
N LEU A 225 -16.23 -1.92 -4.06
CA LEU A 225 -14.81 -2.27 -4.02
C LEU A 225 -14.61 -3.74 -3.63
N ASP A 226 -15.49 -4.33 -2.80
CA ASP A 226 -15.46 -5.76 -2.50
C ASP A 226 -15.76 -6.65 -3.71
N LYS A 227 -16.76 -6.27 -4.53
CA LYS A 227 -17.05 -6.99 -5.78
C LYS A 227 -15.87 -6.89 -6.75
N LEU A 228 -15.21 -5.72 -6.80
CA LEU A 228 -14.00 -5.51 -7.59
C LEU A 228 -12.83 -6.39 -7.11
N VAL A 229 -12.57 -6.44 -5.81
CA VAL A 229 -11.54 -7.31 -5.22
C VAL A 229 -11.82 -8.78 -5.52
N LYS A 230 -13.06 -9.24 -5.34
CA LYS A 230 -13.47 -10.62 -5.66
C LYS A 230 -13.29 -10.97 -7.13
N ALA A 231 -13.47 -10.00 -8.02
CA ALA A 231 -13.29 -10.17 -9.47
C ALA A 231 -11.81 -10.09 -9.91
N GLY A 232 -10.87 -9.89 -8.99
CA GLY A 232 -9.43 -9.99 -9.27
C GLY A 232 -8.78 -8.72 -9.81
N VAL A 233 -9.01 -7.57 -9.16
CA VAL A 233 -8.29 -6.33 -9.49
C VAL A 233 -6.78 -6.47 -9.28
N SER A 234 -6.00 -5.78 -10.11
CA SER A 234 -4.58 -5.57 -9.91
C SER A 234 -4.31 -4.16 -9.43
N ILE A 235 -3.70 -4.03 -8.26
CA ILE A 235 -3.34 -2.75 -7.66
C ILE A 235 -1.85 -2.53 -7.83
N ASN A 236 -1.50 -1.40 -8.43
CA ASN A 236 -0.14 -0.91 -8.54
C ASN A 236 -0.07 0.45 -7.86
N ALA A 237 0.92 0.66 -7.01
CA ALA A 237 1.08 1.95 -6.33
C ALA A 237 2.55 2.31 -6.13
N ASP A 238 2.83 3.60 -6.24
CA ASP A 238 4.15 4.19 -6.12
C ASP A 238 4.16 5.30 -5.07
N VAL A 239 5.14 5.22 -4.18
CA VAL A 239 5.37 6.25 -3.17
C VAL A 239 5.97 7.48 -3.82
N THR A 240 5.45 8.65 -3.47
CA THR A 240 5.94 9.96 -3.90
C THR A 240 5.93 10.93 -2.72
N PRO A 241 6.63 12.07 -2.79
CA PRO A 241 6.54 13.12 -1.78
C PRO A 241 5.11 13.64 -1.55
N GLN A 242 4.24 13.54 -2.57
CA GLN A 242 2.84 13.97 -2.51
C GLN A 242 1.93 12.90 -1.89
N GLY A 243 2.39 11.66 -1.76
CA GLY A 243 1.63 10.55 -1.23
C GLY A 243 1.81 9.26 -2.03
N LEU A 244 0.81 8.39 -1.97
CA LEU A 244 0.83 7.11 -2.66
C LEU A 244 -0.01 7.21 -3.94
N ASN A 245 0.67 7.31 -5.09
CA ASN A 245 0.03 7.30 -6.39
C ASN A 245 -0.37 5.87 -6.73
N PHE A 246 -1.63 5.62 -7.03
CA PHE A 246 -2.12 4.27 -7.29
C PHE A 246 -2.88 4.17 -8.62
N VAL A 247 -2.87 2.96 -9.15
CA VAL A 247 -3.61 2.51 -10.32
C VAL A 247 -4.20 1.16 -9.98
N ILE A 248 -5.52 1.03 -10.15
CA ILE A 248 -6.27 -0.20 -9.97
C ILE A 248 -6.80 -0.60 -11.33
N ASP A 249 -6.26 -1.66 -11.90
CA ASP A 249 -6.79 -2.25 -13.13
C ASP A 249 -8.10 -2.97 -12.81
N LEU A 250 -9.18 -2.50 -13.43
CA LEU A 250 -10.50 -3.09 -13.28
C LEU A 250 -10.62 -4.36 -14.10
N PRO A 251 -11.32 -5.39 -13.58
CA PRO A 251 -11.64 -6.58 -14.36
C PRO A 251 -12.51 -6.21 -15.57
N LYS A 252 -12.33 -6.93 -16.67
CA LYS A 252 -13.09 -6.68 -17.92
C LYS A 252 -14.60 -6.90 -17.75
N THR A 253 -14.97 -7.81 -16.85
CA THR A 253 -16.35 -8.22 -16.57
C THR A 253 -16.52 -8.41 -15.07
N ILE A 254 -17.66 -7.98 -14.52
CA ILE A 254 -18.06 -8.28 -13.14
C ILE A 254 -19.45 -8.87 -13.19
N THR A 255 -19.61 -10.03 -12.55
CA THR A 255 -20.91 -10.63 -12.33
C THR A 255 -21.66 -9.82 -11.27
N LEU A 256 -22.80 -9.26 -11.66
CA LEU A 256 -23.67 -8.51 -10.76
C LEU A 256 -24.71 -9.47 -10.19
N GLU A 257 -24.51 -9.93 -8.95
CA GLU A 257 -25.60 -10.47 -8.12
C GLU A 257 -26.62 -9.37 -7.79
#